data_AF-A0AAV2JF53-F1
#
_entry.id   AF-A0AAV2JF53-F1
#
_cell.length_a   1.000
_cell.length_b   1.000
_cell.length_c   1.000
_cell.angle_alpha   90.00
_cell.angle_beta   90.00
_cell.angle_gamma   90.00
#
_symmetry.space_group_name_H-M   'P 1'
#
loop_
_entity.id
_entity.type
_entity.pdbx_description
1 polymer ?
#
loop_
_entity_poly.entity_id
_entity_poly.type
_entity_poly.pdbx_seq_one_letter_code
_entity_poly.pdbx_strand_id
1 'polypeptide(L)'
;MRTPPCALIGPAPLPLLCDSLEPLSVMAPRDGLWGASCLSPLLGASSAGVMSSSLPEGKKLVRSPSGLRMVPESGAFHSPFSLEEPRWVPDRECSRCMQCDTKFDFIRRKHHCRRCGRCFCDKCCSKKQSLPRMCFVDPVRQCSCCNLLSQREADFYDKQLKILLQGGTFAVTLGTSDKTEAMTCRLSNNHRYLFLDGESHFEVELMRISSIQVLTQGSSPDGAGSRASGLQLQFRPVSSQDSQTLRLTTCSDHKGAALWLAAMHKAAKLLYESRDQ
;
A
#
# COMPACT_ATOMS: atom_id res chain seq x y z
N MET A 1 -23.78 -51.33 2.05
CA MET A 1 -22.52 -50.79 2.61
C MET A 1 -21.79 -50.07 1.50
N ARG A 2 -21.79 -48.73 1.50
CA ARG A 2 -21.01 -47.89 0.57
C ARG A 2 -20.26 -46.86 1.42
N THR A 3 -18.94 -46.88 1.33
CA THR A 3 -18.02 -45.91 1.95
C THR A 3 -18.00 -44.60 1.14
N PRO A 4 -17.94 -43.41 1.77
CA PRO A 4 -17.74 -42.16 1.05
C PRO A 4 -16.23 -41.83 0.87
N PRO A 5 -15.84 -41.01 -0.13
CA PRO A 5 -14.45 -40.67 -0.36
C PRO A 5 -13.96 -39.49 0.51
N CYS A 6 -12.70 -39.59 0.94
CA CYS A 6 -11.95 -38.56 1.64
C CYS A 6 -11.91 -37.22 0.88
N ALA A 7 -12.35 -36.15 1.53
CA ALA A 7 -12.04 -34.78 1.13
C ALA A 7 -10.66 -34.39 1.69
N LEU A 8 -9.75 -33.98 0.80
CA LEU A 8 -8.44 -33.45 1.11
C LEU A 8 -8.59 -32.08 1.79
N ILE A 9 -8.18 -32.00 3.05
CA ILE A 9 -8.04 -30.75 3.81
C ILE A 9 -6.66 -30.17 3.48
N GLY A 10 -6.61 -29.03 2.80
CA GLY A 10 -5.38 -28.24 2.65
C GLY A 10 -4.96 -27.60 3.98
N PRO A 11 -3.66 -27.31 4.21
CA PRO A 11 -3.18 -26.84 5.49
C PRO A 11 -3.66 -25.41 5.79
N ALA A 12 -4.04 -25.17 7.04
CA ALA A 12 -4.37 -23.85 7.54
C ALA A 12 -3.12 -22.94 7.57
N PRO A 13 -3.22 -21.64 7.23
CA PRO A 13 -2.11 -20.72 7.40
C PRO A 13 -1.84 -20.47 8.89
N LEU A 14 -0.56 -20.55 9.26
CA LEU A 14 -0.04 -20.39 10.61
C LEU A 14 -0.48 -19.05 11.26
N PRO A 15 -0.72 -19.02 12.59
CA PRO A 15 -0.99 -17.78 13.29
C PRO A 15 0.31 -16.97 13.39
N LEU A 16 0.32 -15.76 12.80
CA LEU A 16 1.30 -14.74 13.14
C LEU A 16 1.08 -14.35 14.61
N LEU A 17 1.92 -14.89 15.51
CA LEU A 17 2.06 -14.43 16.88
C LEU A 17 2.49 -12.95 16.84
N CYS A 18 1.63 -12.08 17.35
CA CYS A 18 2.00 -10.74 17.76
C CYS A 18 2.00 -10.76 19.29
N ASP A 19 3.04 -11.35 19.88
CA ASP A 19 3.30 -11.21 21.30
C ASP A 19 4.15 -9.97 21.56
N SER A 20 3.62 -9.14 22.47
CA SER A 20 4.33 -8.30 23.43
C SER A 20 5.28 -7.22 22.92
N LEU A 21 4.75 -6.02 22.66
CA LEU A 21 5.46 -4.77 22.95
C LEU A 21 4.48 -3.71 23.50
N GLU A 22 4.76 -3.29 24.73
CA GLU A 22 4.06 -2.25 25.52
C GLU A 22 3.94 -0.91 24.76
N PRO A 23 2.83 -0.16 24.94
CA PRO A 23 2.63 1.13 24.27
C PRO A 23 3.32 2.28 25.03
N LEU A 24 4.28 2.94 24.38
CA LEU A 24 4.66 4.31 24.75
C LEU A 24 3.48 5.26 24.46
N SER A 25 3.03 5.92 25.52
CA SER A 25 1.92 6.87 25.54
C SER A 25 2.18 8.08 24.61
N VAL A 26 1.26 8.35 23.69
CA VAL A 26 1.14 9.65 23.03
C VAL A 26 -0.29 10.15 23.23
N MET A 27 -0.39 11.26 23.96
CA MET A 27 -1.63 11.99 24.24
C MET A 27 -2.28 12.50 22.95
N ALA A 28 -3.60 12.29 22.82
CA ALA A 28 -4.43 12.90 21.79
C ALA A 28 -5.06 14.21 22.33
N PRO A 29 -5.18 15.28 21.52
CA PRO A 29 -6.03 16.41 21.87
C PRO A 29 -7.51 16.12 21.57
N ARG A 30 -8.34 16.76 22.39
CA ARG A 30 -9.79 16.55 22.58
C ARG A 30 -10.63 17.47 21.68
N ASP A 31 -11.81 16.93 21.34
CA ASP A 31 -13.14 17.53 21.19
C ASP A 31 -13.38 18.68 20.18
N GLY A 32 -14.30 18.41 19.24
CA GLY A 32 -15.00 19.40 18.42
C GLY A 32 -16.41 18.89 18.08
N LEU A 33 -17.42 19.51 18.68
CA LEU A 33 -18.85 19.18 18.67
C LEU A 33 -19.47 19.19 17.25
N TRP A 34 -20.29 18.17 16.94
CA TRP A 34 -21.28 18.21 15.86
C TRP A 34 -22.56 18.90 16.36
N GLY A 35 -22.78 20.15 15.96
CA GLY A 35 -24.05 20.85 16.16
C GLY A 35 -24.98 20.62 14.96
N ALA A 36 -26.11 19.98 15.20
CA ALA A 36 -27.21 19.89 14.25
C ALA A 36 -28.11 21.13 14.37
N SER A 37 -28.53 21.69 13.24
CA SER A 37 -29.75 22.51 13.18
C SER A 37 -30.40 22.36 11.81
N CYS A 38 -31.66 21.90 11.84
CA CYS A 38 -32.55 21.77 10.70
C CYS A 38 -33.27 23.10 10.46
N LEU A 39 -33.21 23.65 9.24
CA LEU A 39 -34.24 24.51 8.68
C LEU A 39 -34.35 24.25 7.18
N SER A 40 -35.57 24.13 6.67
CA SER A 40 -35.95 24.10 5.25
C SER A 40 -37.13 25.08 5.07
N PRO A 41 -37.59 25.38 3.85
CA PRO A 41 -36.82 25.96 2.75
C PRO A 41 -37.55 27.21 2.21
N LEU A 42 -36.84 28.12 1.53
CA LEU A 42 -37.49 29.07 0.62
C LEU A 42 -36.81 29.07 -0.74
N LEU A 43 -37.69 29.08 -1.74
CA LEU A 43 -37.50 28.87 -3.16
C LEU A 43 -36.49 29.85 -3.79
N GLY A 44 -35.58 29.30 -4.58
CA GLY A 44 -34.73 30.04 -5.49
C GLY A 44 -34.19 29.08 -6.54
N ALA A 45 -34.94 28.93 -7.63
CA ALA A 45 -34.49 28.19 -8.79
C ALA A 45 -33.30 28.92 -9.41
N SER A 46 -32.12 28.31 -9.29
CA SER A 46 -30.96 28.61 -10.14
C SER A 46 -30.35 27.28 -10.51
N SER A 47 -30.26 27.06 -11.81
CA SER A 47 -29.78 25.85 -12.46
C SER A 47 -28.38 25.51 -11.97
N ALA A 48 -28.29 24.67 -10.96
CA ALA A 48 -27.04 24.06 -10.54
C ALA A 48 -26.62 23.08 -11.65
N GLY A 49 -25.60 23.46 -12.40
CA GLY A 49 -24.92 22.58 -13.33
C GLY A 49 -24.53 21.30 -12.60
N VAL A 50 -25.01 20.17 -13.10
CA VAL A 50 -24.56 18.85 -12.67
C VAL A 50 -23.07 18.77 -13.01
N MET A 51 -22.19 18.96 -12.02
CA MET A 51 -20.80 18.54 -12.17
C MET A 51 -20.81 17.02 -12.25
N SER A 52 -20.90 16.51 -13.47
CA SER A 52 -20.56 15.13 -13.77
C SER A 52 -19.10 14.97 -13.40
N SER A 53 -18.83 14.41 -12.21
CA SER A 53 -17.50 13.96 -11.84
C SER A 53 -17.20 12.77 -12.74
N SER A 54 -16.69 13.04 -13.95
CA SER A 54 -16.23 12.00 -14.85
C SER A 54 -15.16 11.20 -14.10
N LEU A 55 -15.41 9.89 -13.98
CA LEU A 55 -14.42 8.96 -13.48
C LEU A 55 -13.15 9.09 -14.33
N PRO A 56 -11.95 9.02 -13.74
CA PRO A 56 -10.73 8.95 -14.52
C PRO A 56 -10.81 7.79 -15.52
N GLU A 57 -10.40 8.04 -16.76
CA GLU A 57 -10.45 7.07 -17.85
C GLU A 57 -9.79 5.74 -17.44
N GLY A 58 -10.44 4.61 -17.75
CA GLY A 58 -9.95 3.26 -17.42
C GLY A 58 -10.14 2.82 -15.96
N LYS A 59 -10.96 3.53 -15.16
CA LYS A 59 -11.36 3.11 -13.81
C LYS A 59 -12.87 2.95 -13.69
N LYS A 60 -13.30 1.98 -12.89
CA LYS A 60 -14.71 1.72 -12.57
C LYS A 60 -14.97 1.71 -11.07
N LEU A 61 -16.20 2.07 -10.70
CA LEU A 61 -16.68 1.95 -9.32
C LEU A 61 -17.31 0.59 -9.09
N VAL A 62 -16.87 -0.11 -8.05
CA VAL A 62 -17.40 -1.40 -7.62
C VAL A 62 -17.87 -1.29 -6.17
N ARG A 63 -19.12 -1.68 -5.91
CA ARG A 63 -19.65 -1.82 -4.55
C ARG A 63 -19.42 -3.25 -4.08
N SER A 64 -18.70 -3.42 -2.97
CA SER A 64 -18.56 -4.69 -2.27
C SER A 64 -19.19 -4.62 -0.87
N PRO A 65 -19.35 -5.74 -0.15
CA PRO A 65 -19.76 -5.73 1.26
C PRO A 65 -18.87 -4.86 2.16
N SER A 66 -17.62 -4.66 1.75
CA SER A 66 -16.65 -3.83 2.47
C SER A 66 -16.80 -2.33 2.23
N GLY A 67 -17.39 -1.91 1.11
CA GLY A 67 -17.58 -0.50 0.76
C GLY A 67 -17.47 -0.23 -0.74
N LEU A 68 -17.40 1.06 -1.10
CA LEU A 68 -17.19 1.50 -2.47
C LEU A 68 -15.69 1.49 -2.81
N ARG A 69 -15.34 0.88 -3.96
CA ARG A 69 -13.97 0.76 -4.45
C ARG A 69 -13.85 1.34 -5.86
N MET A 70 -12.75 2.02 -6.14
CA MET A 70 -12.40 2.52 -7.48
C MET A 70 -11.29 1.65 -8.08
N VAL A 71 -11.67 0.66 -8.88
CA VAL A 71 -10.74 -0.33 -9.43
C VAL A 71 -10.42 -0.03 -10.90
N PRO A 72 -9.22 -0.40 -11.39
CA PRO A 72 -8.93 -0.43 -12.82
C PRO A 72 -9.97 -1.25 -13.60
N GLU A 73 -10.37 -0.78 -14.77
CA GLU A 73 -11.24 -1.52 -15.68
C GLU A 73 -10.49 -2.64 -16.40
N SER A 74 -9.23 -2.36 -16.77
CA SER A 74 -8.28 -3.30 -17.37
C SER A 74 -7.08 -3.50 -16.45
N GLY A 75 -6.53 -4.72 -16.45
CA GLY A 75 -5.29 -5.06 -15.74
C GLY A 75 -4.09 -4.20 -16.15
N ALA A 76 -4.14 -3.56 -17.33
CA ALA A 76 -3.11 -2.63 -17.81
C ALA A 76 -2.89 -1.41 -16.89
N PHE A 77 -3.87 -1.08 -16.03
CA PHE A 77 -3.79 0.05 -15.10
C PHE A 77 -3.69 -0.39 -13.63
N HIS A 78 -3.48 -1.69 -13.37
CA HIS A 78 -3.32 -2.19 -12.02
C HIS A 78 -1.94 -1.82 -11.46
N SER A 79 -1.94 -1.02 -10.40
CA SER A 79 -0.73 -0.69 -9.66
C SER A 79 -0.19 -1.95 -8.96
N PRO A 80 1.13 -2.23 -9.05
CA PRO A 80 1.74 -3.39 -8.40
C PRO A 80 1.76 -3.28 -6.86
N PHE A 81 1.45 -2.11 -6.30
CA PHE A 81 1.26 -1.93 -4.85
C PHE A 81 -0.14 -2.33 -4.36
N SER A 82 -1.08 -2.57 -5.27
CA SER A 82 -2.45 -2.89 -4.89
C SER A 82 -2.54 -4.28 -4.25
N LEU A 83 -3.58 -4.47 -3.45
CA LEU A 83 -3.91 -5.71 -2.75
C LEU A 83 -5.35 -6.10 -3.06
N GLU A 84 -5.61 -7.40 -3.07
CA GLU A 84 -6.97 -7.91 -3.18
C GLU A 84 -7.77 -7.67 -1.89
N GLU A 85 -9.09 -7.54 -2.05
CA GLU A 85 -9.98 -7.45 -0.90
C GLU A 85 -10.07 -8.83 -0.22
N PRO A 86 -9.88 -8.91 1.11
CA PRO A 86 -9.95 -10.18 1.82
C PRO A 86 -11.37 -10.74 1.82
N ARG A 87 -11.47 -12.06 1.76
CA ARG A 87 -12.75 -12.74 2.03
C ARG A 87 -13.12 -12.56 3.50
N TRP A 88 -14.36 -12.20 3.74
CA TRP A 88 -14.88 -12.13 5.10
C TRP A 88 -15.12 -13.52 5.64
N VAL A 89 -14.75 -13.73 6.91
CA VAL A 89 -15.13 -14.96 7.61
C VAL A 89 -16.66 -14.98 7.73
N PRO A 90 -17.35 -16.04 7.29
CA PRO A 90 -18.80 -16.12 7.37
C PRO A 90 -19.31 -15.94 8.80
N ASP A 91 -20.42 -15.22 8.97
CA ASP A 91 -20.96 -14.93 10.29
C ASP A 91 -21.24 -16.19 11.12
N ARG A 92 -21.69 -17.28 10.48
CA ARG A 92 -21.95 -18.57 11.13
C ARG A 92 -20.71 -19.17 11.80
N GLU A 93 -19.51 -18.89 11.28
CA GLU A 93 -18.23 -19.37 11.80
C GLU A 93 -17.68 -18.43 12.90
N CYS A 94 -18.29 -17.26 13.07
CA CYS A 94 -17.88 -16.25 14.05
C CYS A 94 -18.76 -16.33 15.30
N SER A 95 -18.44 -17.23 16.23
CA SER A 95 -19.16 -17.34 17.52
C SER A 95 -18.63 -16.36 18.58
N ARG A 96 -17.38 -15.93 18.47
CA ARG A 96 -16.66 -15.07 19.42
C ARG A 96 -15.77 -14.06 18.68
N CYS A 97 -15.49 -12.94 19.32
CA CYS A 97 -14.58 -11.92 18.79
C CYS A 97 -13.17 -12.49 18.57
N MET A 98 -12.60 -12.35 17.38
CA MET A 98 -11.27 -12.90 17.05
C MET A 98 -10.08 -12.12 17.65
N GLN A 99 -10.34 -11.23 18.63
CA GLN A 99 -9.30 -10.52 19.38
C GLN A 99 -9.47 -10.68 20.90
N CYS A 100 -10.64 -10.36 21.45
CA CYS A 100 -10.88 -10.41 22.89
C CYS A 100 -11.69 -11.64 23.33
N ASP A 101 -11.98 -12.56 22.41
CA ASP A 101 -12.73 -13.79 22.63
C ASP A 101 -14.13 -13.63 23.25
N THR A 102 -14.68 -12.41 23.27
CA THR A 102 -16.03 -12.18 23.81
C THR A 102 -17.07 -12.79 22.88
N LYS A 103 -17.99 -13.61 23.44
CA LYS A 103 -19.09 -14.25 22.70
C LYS A 103 -19.99 -13.22 22.03
N PHE A 104 -20.42 -13.48 20.80
CA PHE A 104 -21.45 -12.66 20.15
C PHE A 104 -22.84 -13.08 20.62
N ASP A 105 -23.74 -12.12 20.75
CA ASP A 105 -25.12 -12.30 21.18
C ASP A 105 -26.01 -11.24 20.49
N PHE A 106 -27.28 -11.13 20.87
CA PHE A 106 -28.21 -10.18 20.26
C PHE A 106 -27.83 -8.70 20.47
N ILE A 107 -27.05 -8.38 21.52
CA ILE A 107 -26.60 -7.03 21.83
C ILE A 107 -25.24 -6.77 21.19
N ARG A 108 -24.35 -7.76 21.21
CA ARG A 108 -22.99 -7.68 20.67
C ARG A 108 -22.95 -8.18 19.23
N ARG A 109 -23.12 -7.23 18.31
CA ARG A 109 -23.08 -7.50 16.86
C ARG A 109 -21.66 -7.80 16.37
N LYS A 110 -21.61 -8.49 15.23
CA LYS A 110 -20.40 -8.89 14.51
C LYS A 110 -19.94 -7.77 13.58
N HIS A 111 -18.63 -7.54 13.52
CA HIS A 111 -18.02 -6.53 12.67
C HIS A 111 -16.77 -7.06 11.97
N HIS A 112 -16.74 -7.01 10.65
CA HIS A 112 -15.58 -7.44 9.87
C HIS A 112 -14.58 -6.31 9.67
N CYS A 113 -13.30 -6.60 9.85
CA CYS A 113 -12.23 -5.71 9.44
C CYS A 113 -12.09 -5.76 7.92
N ARG A 114 -12.12 -4.60 7.24
CA ARG A 114 -12.03 -4.53 5.78
C ARG A 114 -10.63 -4.84 5.22
N ARG A 115 -9.60 -4.85 6.07
CA ARG A 115 -8.22 -5.19 5.67
C ARG A 115 -7.89 -6.67 5.83
N CYS A 116 -8.44 -7.38 6.83
CA CYS A 116 -8.11 -8.80 7.06
C CYS A 116 -9.31 -9.76 6.98
N GLY A 117 -10.54 -9.27 6.82
CA GLY A 117 -11.74 -10.10 6.71
C GLY A 117 -12.19 -10.82 7.99
N ARG A 118 -11.42 -10.73 9.09
CA ARG A 118 -11.76 -11.33 10.39
C ARG A 118 -12.91 -10.59 11.10
N CYS A 119 -13.57 -11.29 12.01
CA CYS A 119 -14.75 -10.82 12.74
C CYS A 119 -14.46 -10.41 14.19
N PHE A 120 -14.98 -9.25 14.59
CA PHE A 120 -14.69 -8.60 15.86
C PHE A 120 -15.95 -7.99 16.48
N CYS A 121 -15.90 -7.69 17.78
CA CYS A 121 -16.86 -6.80 18.42
C CYS A 121 -16.53 -5.34 18.09
N ASP A 122 -17.47 -4.41 18.36
CA ASP A 122 -17.28 -3.00 18.04
C ASP A 122 -16.02 -2.42 18.70
N LYS A 123 -15.77 -2.73 19.99
CA LYS A 123 -14.59 -2.26 20.73
C LYS A 123 -13.26 -2.63 20.06
N CYS A 124 -13.16 -3.83 19.51
CA CYS A 124 -11.93 -4.32 18.85
C CYS A 124 -11.80 -3.84 17.39
N CYS A 125 -12.84 -3.25 16.82
CA CYS A 125 -12.93 -2.91 15.40
C CYS A 125 -13.74 -1.63 15.16
N SER A 126 -13.52 -0.58 15.95
CA SER A 126 -14.30 0.67 15.90
C SER A 126 -13.70 1.74 14.97
N LYS A 127 -12.40 1.66 14.68
CA LYS A 127 -11.68 2.68 13.93
C LYS A 127 -11.95 2.58 12.43
N LYS A 128 -11.97 3.73 11.75
CA LYS A 128 -11.96 3.81 10.28
C LYS A 128 -10.63 4.37 9.81
N GLN A 129 -10.10 3.81 8.72
CA GLN A 129 -8.85 4.28 8.11
C GLN A 129 -8.88 4.03 6.60
N SER A 130 -8.20 4.90 5.84
CA SER A 130 -8.03 4.74 4.40
C SER A 130 -7.32 3.41 4.07
N LEU A 131 -7.70 2.80 2.94
CA LEU A 131 -7.06 1.60 2.41
C LEU A 131 -6.80 1.76 0.90
N PRO A 132 -5.83 2.63 0.50
CA PRO A 132 -5.56 2.89 -0.91
C PRO A 132 -5.13 1.64 -1.68
N ARG A 133 -4.38 0.73 -1.03
CA ARG A 133 -3.94 -0.54 -1.62
C ARG A 133 -5.09 -1.44 -2.08
N MET A 134 -6.23 -1.42 -1.39
CA MET A 134 -7.43 -2.19 -1.78
C MET A 134 -8.43 -1.35 -2.57
N CYS A 135 -8.03 -0.14 -2.99
CA CYS A 135 -8.82 0.78 -3.79
C CYS A 135 -10.12 1.28 -3.15
N PHE A 136 -10.22 1.28 -1.81
CA PHE A 136 -11.39 1.87 -1.14
C PHE A 136 -11.39 3.39 -1.29
N VAL A 137 -12.55 3.94 -1.64
CA VAL A 137 -12.75 5.38 -1.83
C VAL A 137 -12.79 6.09 -0.47
N ASP A 138 -13.56 5.55 0.46
CA ASP A 138 -13.76 6.12 1.80
C ASP A 138 -12.97 5.36 2.87
N PRO A 139 -12.65 5.99 4.02
CA PRO A 139 -12.12 5.29 5.18
C PRO A 139 -13.05 4.16 5.65
N VAL A 140 -12.50 2.95 5.75
CA VAL A 140 -13.26 1.74 6.10
C VAL A 140 -12.91 1.22 7.48
N ARG A 141 -13.84 0.47 8.08
CA ARG A 141 -13.71 -0.10 9.43
C ARG A 141 -12.56 -1.11 9.51
N GLN A 142 -11.73 -1.00 10.54
CA GLN A 142 -10.60 -1.89 10.76
C GLN A 142 -10.46 -2.32 12.23
N CYS A 143 -9.90 -3.51 12.44
CA CYS A 143 -9.46 -3.92 13.77
C CYS A 143 -8.25 -3.09 14.21
N SER A 144 -7.99 -3.05 15.52
CA SER A 144 -6.89 -2.27 16.09
C SER A 144 -5.52 -2.58 15.46
N CYS A 145 -5.23 -3.86 15.21
CA CYS A 145 -3.99 -4.29 14.57
C CYS A 145 -3.86 -3.76 13.12
N CYS A 146 -4.87 -3.99 12.28
CA CYS A 146 -4.86 -3.51 10.89
C CYS A 146 -4.83 -2.00 10.78
N ASN A 147 -5.47 -1.30 11.73
CA ASN A 147 -5.49 0.16 11.75
C ASN A 147 -4.08 0.75 11.95
N LEU A 148 -3.24 0.14 12.78
CA LEU A 148 -1.85 0.57 12.97
C LEU A 148 -1.02 0.35 11.70
N LEU A 149 -1.22 -0.77 11.00
CA LEU A 149 -0.53 -1.04 9.73
C LEU A 149 -0.94 -0.05 8.65
N SER A 150 -2.24 0.17 8.48
CA SER A 150 -2.78 1.11 7.49
C SER A 150 -2.34 2.55 7.74
N GLN A 151 -2.17 2.97 9.00
CA GLN A 151 -1.61 4.29 9.33
C GLN A 151 -0.17 4.44 8.82
N ARG A 152 0.68 3.41 9.00
CA ARG A 152 2.05 3.43 8.48
C ARG A 152 2.08 3.43 6.96
N GLU A 153 1.15 2.71 6.32
CA GLU A 153 0.99 2.70 4.86
C GLU A 153 0.47 4.04 4.32
N ALA A 154 -0.40 4.75 5.05
CA ALA A 154 -0.94 6.04 4.63
C ALA A 154 0.19 7.08 4.41
N ASP A 155 1.18 7.11 5.28
CA ASP A 155 2.37 7.96 5.14
C ASP A 155 3.13 7.73 3.81
N PHE A 156 3.10 6.50 3.27
CA PHE A 156 3.68 6.21 1.96
C PHE A 156 2.92 6.94 0.85
N TYR A 157 1.59 6.78 0.80
CA TYR A 157 0.75 7.38 -0.23
C TYR A 157 0.69 8.91 -0.14
N ASP A 158 0.70 9.47 1.07
CA ASP A 158 0.56 10.92 1.28
C ASP A 158 1.83 11.70 0.93
N LYS A 159 3.01 11.10 1.18
CA LYS A 159 4.31 11.78 1.10
C LYS A 159 5.26 11.10 0.11
N GLN A 160 5.53 9.81 0.33
CA GLN A 160 6.62 9.10 -0.37
C GLN A 160 6.30 8.88 -1.85
N LEU A 161 5.04 8.60 -2.18
CA LEU A 161 4.61 8.39 -3.56
C LEU A 161 4.86 9.64 -4.42
N LYS A 162 4.57 10.84 -3.89
CA LYS A 162 4.82 12.10 -4.58
C LYS A 162 6.30 12.30 -4.89
N ILE A 163 7.18 11.93 -3.95
CA ILE A 163 8.64 11.97 -4.13
C ILE A 163 9.06 11.03 -5.25
N LEU A 164 8.51 9.81 -5.29
CA LEU A 164 8.82 8.83 -6.34
C LEU A 164 8.39 9.29 -7.73
N LEU A 165 7.21 9.90 -7.85
CA LEU A 165 6.67 10.44 -9.10
C LEU A 165 7.45 11.67 -9.58
N GLN A 166 7.88 12.55 -8.67
CA GLN A 166 8.70 13.71 -9.00
C GLN A 166 10.06 13.31 -9.56
N GLY A 167 10.63 12.22 -9.05
CA GLY A 167 11.90 11.67 -9.48
C GLY A 167 13.11 12.24 -8.76
N GLY A 168 14.26 11.63 -9.00
CA GLY A 168 15.57 12.08 -8.53
C GLY A 168 16.65 11.83 -9.57
N THR A 169 17.70 12.63 -9.56
CA THR A 169 18.84 12.48 -10.47
C THR A 169 19.89 11.57 -9.85
N PHE A 170 20.35 10.60 -10.61
CA PHE A 170 21.33 9.60 -10.20
C PHE A 170 22.35 9.35 -11.30
N ALA A 171 23.54 8.95 -10.89
CA ALA A 171 24.52 8.34 -11.77
C ALA A 171 24.15 6.86 -11.93
N VAL A 172 23.76 6.46 -13.13
CA VAL A 172 23.18 5.17 -13.48
C VAL A 172 24.18 4.31 -14.23
N THR A 173 24.33 3.06 -13.80
CA THR A 173 25.14 2.03 -14.46
C THR A 173 24.25 0.84 -14.77
N LEU A 174 24.23 0.39 -16.03
CA LEU A 174 23.41 -0.74 -16.50
C LEU A 174 24.30 -1.94 -16.86
N GLY A 175 23.94 -3.12 -16.36
CA GLY A 175 24.64 -4.38 -16.63
C GLY A 175 26.05 -4.42 -16.02
N THR A 176 27.01 -4.90 -16.81
CA THR A 176 28.45 -4.94 -16.47
C THR A 176 29.24 -3.80 -17.11
N SER A 177 28.55 -2.79 -17.67
CA SER A 177 29.21 -1.64 -18.28
C SER A 177 29.88 -0.76 -17.22
N ASP A 178 31.10 -0.30 -17.49
CA ASP A 178 31.76 0.72 -16.65
C ASP A 178 31.24 2.14 -16.94
N LYS A 179 30.42 2.30 -17.98
CA LYS A 179 29.84 3.59 -18.34
C LYS A 179 28.74 3.96 -17.36
N THR A 180 28.87 5.16 -16.82
CA THR A 180 27.89 5.77 -15.92
C THR A 180 27.28 6.98 -16.60
N GLU A 181 25.95 7.06 -16.61
CA GLU A 181 25.19 8.16 -17.21
C GLU A 181 24.38 8.88 -16.14
N ALA A 182 24.33 10.20 -16.17
CA ALA A 182 23.46 10.96 -15.28
C ALA A 182 22.02 10.91 -15.80
N MET A 183 21.12 10.24 -15.06
CA MET A 183 19.73 10.05 -15.45
C MET A 183 18.76 10.50 -14.36
N THR A 184 17.59 10.95 -14.79
CA THR A 184 16.44 11.19 -13.91
C THR A 184 15.66 9.90 -13.74
N CYS A 185 15.56 9.42 -12.51
CA CYS A 185 14.84 8.22 -12.14
C CYS A 185 13.49 8.59 -11.51
N ARG A 186 12.36 8.16 -12.08
CA ARG A 186 11.02 8.46 -11.56
C ARG A 186 10.06 7.29 -11.74
N LEU A 187 9.08 7.22 -10.86
CA LEU A 187 7.99 6.25 -10.96
C LEU A 187 6.93 6.75 -11.96
N SER A 188 6.37 5.85 -12.76
CA SER A 188 5.26 6.16 -13.66
C SER A 188 3.96 6.48 -12.90
N ASN A 189 3.03 7.22 -13.51
CA ASN A 189 1.76 7.63 -12.88
C ASN A 189 0.84 6.45 -12.50
N ASN A 190 0.93 5.34 -13.24
CA ASN A 190 0.23 4.09 -12.91
C ASN A 190 1.03 3.17 -11.99
N HIS A 191 2.21 3.63 -11.54
CA HIS A 191 3.13 2.94 -10.66
C HIS A 191 3.65 1.61 -11.19
N ARG A 192 3.66 1.40 -12.51
CA ARG A 192 4.08 0.14 -13.12
C ARG A 192 5.55 0.14 -13.56
N TYR A 193 6.09 1.30 -13.90
CA TYR A 193 7.41 1.43 -14.47
C TYR A 193 8.26 2.41 -13.67
N LEU A 194 9.55 2.09 -13.58
CA LEU A 194 10.58 3.05 -13.24
C LEU A 194 11.17 3.58 -14.56
N PHE A 195 11.02 4.88 -14.80
CA PHE A 195 11.60 5.57 -15.95
C PHE A 195 12.97 6.12 -15.59
N LEU A 196 13.92 5.92 -16.50
CA LEU A 196 15.29 6.38 -16.43
C LEU A 196 15.52 7.25 -17.68
N ASP A 197 15.53 8.56 -17.48
CA ASP A 197 15.58 9.57 -18.54
C ASP A 197 16.92 10.31 -18.51
N GLY A 198 17.74 10.14 -19.55
CA GLY A 198 19.02 10.83 -19.74
C GLY A 198 19.24 11.18 -21.22
N GLU A 199 20.42 10.89 -21.76
CA GLU A 199 20.64 10.82 -23.21
C GLU A 199 19.88 9.63 -23.82
N SER A 200 19.80 8.54 -23.05
CA SER A 200 18.98 7.38 -23.36
C SER A 200 17.71 7.33 -22.51
N HIS A 201 16.70 6.60 -22.99
CA HIS A 201 15.48 6.33 -22.23
C HIS A 201 15.39 4.83 -21.93
N PHE A 202 15.25 4.48 -20.65
CA PHE A 202 15.01 3.10 -20.23
C PHE A 202 13.78 3.00 -19.32
N GLU A 203 13.05 1.90 -19.47
CA GLU A 203 11.88 1.59 -18.67
C GLU A 203 12.09 0.24 -17.97
N VAL A 204 11.95 0.23 -16.64
CA VAL A 204 12.00 -0.99 -15.84
C VAL A 204 10.63 -1.26 -15.26
N GLU A 205 9.96 -2.33 -15.72
CA GLU A 205 8.69 -2.74 -15.13
C GLU A 205 8.91 -3.27 -13.71
N LEU A 206 8.22 -2.67 -12.72
CA LEU A 206 8.37 -3.00 -11.30
C LEU A 206 8.06 -4.47 -11.00
N MET A 207 7.15 -5.08 -11.75
CA MET A 207 6.81 -6.50 -11.60
C MET A 207 7.95 -7.44 -12.00
N ARG A 208 8.92 -6.97 -12.80
CA ARG A 208 10.05 -7.77 -13.28
C ARG A 208 11.31 -7.62 -12.42
N ILE A 209 11.27 -6.75 -11.41
CA ILE A 209 12.35 -6.59 -10.44
C ILE A 209 12.38 -7.79 -9.50
N SER A 210 13.50 -8.52 -9.44
CA SER A 210 13.71 -9.66 -8.55
C SER A 210 14.22 -9.25 -7.17
N SER A 211 15.10 -8.24 -7.11
CA SER A 211 15.67 -7.78 -5.84
C SER A 211 15.95 -6.28 -5.84
N ILE A 212 15.81 -5.66 -4.68
CA ILE A 212 16.14 -4.25 -4.43
C ILE A 212 17.05 -4.19 -3.21
N GLN A 213 18.25 -3.61 -3.39
CA GLN A 213 19.23 -3.44 -2.32
C GLN A 213 19.61 -1.95 -2.21
N VAL A 214 19.42 -1.37 -1.02
CA VAL A 214 19.91 -0.02 -0.73
C VAL A 214 21.41 -0.09 -0.46
N LEU A 215 22.18 0.73 -1.16
CA LEU A 215 23.61 0.88 -0.94
C LEU A 215 23.82 1.96 0.12
N THR A 216 24.71 1.68 1.08
CA THR A 216 25.07 2.62 2.13
C THR A 216 26.56 2.92 2.09
N GLN A 217 26.93 4.17 2.39
CA GLN A 217 28.33 4.50 2.65
C GLN A 217 28.68 4.03 4.08
N GLY A 218 29.87 3.45 4.26
CA GLY A 218 30.32 2.89 5.53
C GLY A 218 30.16 3.87 6.69
N SER A 219 29.85 3.34 7.88
CA SER A 219 29.64 4.12 9.10
C SER A 219 30.85 5.01 9.39
N SER A 220 30.66 6.34 9.40
CA SER A 220 31.62 7.22 10.06
C SER A 220 31.72 6.86 11.54
N PRO A 221 32.90 6.98 12.17
CA PRO A 221 33.11 6.65 13.58
C PRO A 221 32.27 7.49 14.56
N ASP A 222 31.65 8.58 14.09
CA ASP A 222 30.89 9.53 14.91
C ASP A 222 29.40 9.17 15.13
N GLY A 223 28.97 7.94 14.84
CA GLY A 223 27.61 7.47 15.15
C GLY A 223 26.48 8.15 14.36
N ALA A 224 26.81 8.97 13.36
CA ALA A 224 25.83 9.53 12.43
C ALA A 224 25.30 8.40 11.53
N GLY A 225 23.97 8.20 11.55
CA GLY A 225 23.29 7.09 10.89
C GLY A 225 23.71 6.89 9.42
N SER A 226 23.79 5.63 9.01
CA SER A 226 24.19 5.23 7.66
C SER A 226 23.29 5.89 6.60
N ARG A 227 23.87 6.78 5.79
CA ARG A 227 23.16 7.48 4.70
C ARG A 227 23.16 6.58 3.47
N ALA A 228 21.98 6.44 2.84
CA ALA A 228 21.86 5.72 1.59
C ALA A 228 22.65 6.45 0.49
N SER A 229 23.64 5.78 -0.07
CA SER A 229 24.51 6.28 -1.15
C SER A 229 24.05 5.82 -2.53
N GLY A 230 23.11 4.88 -2.60
CA GLY A 230 22.59 4.38 -3.87
C GLY A 230 21.54 3.27 -3.72
N LEU A 231 21.18 2.70 -4.87
CA LEU A 231 20.27 1.58 -5.03
C LEU A 231 20.83 0.62 -6.04
N GLN A 232 20.70 -0.68 -5.80
CA GLN A 232 20.95 -1.72 -6.79
C GLN A 232 19.68 -2.52 -7.00
N LEU A 233 19.24 -2.62 -8.25
CA LEU A 233 18.09 -3.39 -8.68
C LEU A 233 18.57 -4.55 -9.55
N GLN A 234 18.01 -5.73 -9.33
CA GLN A 234 18.08 -6.81 -10.30
C GLN A 234 16.70 -6.99 -10.93
N PHE A 235 16.66 -7.13 -12.25
CA PHE A 235 15.42 -7.30 -12.98
C PHE A 235 15.65 -8.13 -14.24
N ARG A 236 14.59 -8.76 -14.75
CA ARG A 236 14.64 -9.43 -16.05
C ARG A 236 14.01 -8.52 -17.09
N PRO A 237 14.72 -8.05 -18.13
CA PRO A 237 14.12 -7.27 -19.22
C PRO A 237 13.03 -8.08 -19.95
N VAL A 238 12.20 -7.41 -20.75
CA VAL A 238 11.23 -8.11 -21.63
C VAL A 238 11.93 -8.75 -22.83
N SER A 239 13.00 -8.11 -23.32
CA SER A 239 13.75 -8.52 -24.51
C SER A 239 14.71 -9.70 -24.27
N SER A 240 15.04 -10.02 -23.02
CA SER A 240 16.00 -11.08 -22.67
C SER A 240 15.52 -11.89 -21.46
N GLN A 241 15.89 -13.17 -21.42
CA GLN A 241 15.66 -14.02 -20.25
C GLN A 241 16.71 -13.80 -19.14
N ASP A 242 17.83 -13.15 -19.46
CA ASP A 242 18.93 -12.94 -18.53
C ASP A 242 18.62 -11.82 -17.55
N SER A 243 19.05 -12.01 -16.30
CA SER A 243 18.94 -10.99 -15.27
C SER A 243 19.92 -9.85 -15.55
N GLN A 244 19.42 -8.63 -15.56
CA GLN A 244 20.24 -7.42 -15.62
C GLN A 244 20.32 -6.77 -14.24
N THR A 245 21.43 -6.06 -14.02
CA THR A 245 21.64 -5.24 -12.81
C THR A 245 21.59 -3.77 -13.20
N LEU A 246 20.82 -2.98 -12.47
CA LEU A 246 20.81 -1.53 -12.54
C LEU A 246 21.36 -0.99 -11.23
N ARG A 247 22.36 -0.12 -11.30
CA ARG A 247 22.90 0.58 -10.13
C ARG A 247 22.63 2.07 -10.26
N LEU A 248 21.99 2.64 -9.24
CA LEU A 248 21.79 4.06 -9.05
C LEU A 248 22.73 4.53 -7.96
N THR A 249 23.54 5.54 -8.24
CA THR A 249 24.42 6.18 -7.25
C THR A 249 24.05 7.65 -7.13
N THR A 250 24.07 8.17 -5.90
CA THR A 250 23.76 9.58 -5.68
C THR A 250 24.87 10.46 -6.24
N CYS A 251 24.53 11.40 -7.13
CA CYS A 251 25.42 12.51 -7.46
C CYS A 251 25.56 13.44 -6.24
N SER A 252 26.69 14.13 -6.10
CA SER A 252 27.04 14.91 -4.90
C SER A 252 25.89 15.79 -4.37
N ASP A 253 25.52 15.52 -3.10
CA ASP A 253 24.72 16.30 -2.15
C ASP A 253 23.27 16.72 -2.51
N HIS A 254 22.58 15.95 -3.34
CA HIS A 254 21.14 16.17 -3.54
C HIS A 254 20.30 15.50 -2.43
N LYS A 255 19.86 16.29 -1.42
CA LYS A 255 18.87 15.89 -0.41
C LYS A 255 17.64 15.18 -0.99
N GLY A 256 17.23 15.56 -2.21
CA GLY A 256 16.16 14.92 -2.97
C GLY A 256 16.44 13.46 -3.34
N ALA A 257 17.66 13.13 -3.77
CA ALA A 257 18.05 11.77 -4.13
C ALA A 257 18.00 10.82 -2.92
N ALA A 258 18.48 11.26 -1.75
CA ALA A 258 18.41 10.49 -0.52
C ALA A 258 16.96 10.22 -0.07
N LEU A 259 16.08 11.22 -0.19
CA LEU A 259 14.65 11.05 0.10
C LEU A 259 13.99 10.09 -0.89
N TRP A 260 14.35 10.16 -2.17
CA TRP A 260 13.85 9.25 -3.19
C TRP A 260 14.29 7.81 -2.93
N LEU A 261 15.57 7.58 -2.56
CA LEU A 261 16.07 6.26 -2.17
C LEU A 261 15.31 5.69 -0.96
N ALA A 262 15.06 6.51 0.06
CA ALA A 262 14.28 6.10 1.23
C ALA A 262 12.82 5.77 0.87
N ALA A 263 12.21 6.56 -0.02
CA ALA A 263 10.87 6.30 -0.54
C ALA A 263 10.82 5.00 -1.35
N MET A 264 11.84 4.74 -2.17
CA MET A 264 11.92 3.54 -3.01
C MET A 264 12.15 2.28 -2.17
N HIS A 265 12.91 2.37 -1.08
CA HIS A 265 13.03 1.27 -0.11
C HIS A 265 11.68 0.92 0.55
N LYS A 266 10.86 1.93 0.88
CA LYS A 266 9.49 1.69 1.38
C LYS A 266 8.60 1.08 0.28
N ALA A 267 8.69 1.55 -0.95
CA ALA A 267 7.98 0.98 -2.09
C ALA A 267 8.35 -0.50 -2.31
N ALA A 268 9.63 -0.85 -2.20
CA ALA A 268 10.12 -2.22 -2.33
C ALA A 268 9.45 -3.18 -1.34
N LYS A 269 9.27 -2.75 -0.08
CA LYS A 269 8.55 -3.53 0.93
C LYS A 269 7.10 -3.78 0.56
N LEU A 270 6.40 -2.74 0.09
CA LEU A 270 5.01 -2.88 -0.37
C LEU A 270 4.90 -3.81 -1.59
N LEU A 271 5.85 -3.73 -2.54
CA LEU A 271 5.89 -4.63 -3.70
C LEU A 271 6.05 -6.09 -3.28
N TYR A 272 6.94 -6.36 -2.32
CA TYR A 272 7.15 -7.70 -1.80
C TYR A 272 5.87 -8.23 -1.13
N GLU A 273 5.26 -7.45 -0.26
CA GLU A 273 3.99 -7.82 0.40
C GLU A 273 2.83 -8.06 -0.58
N SER A 274 2.78 -7.32 -1.69
CA SER A 274 1.74 -7.51 -2.72
C SER A 274 1.95 -8.79 -3.55
N ARG A 275 3.18 -9.29 -3.66
CA ARG A 275 3.50 -10.52 -4.41
C ARG A 275 3.22 -11.79 -3.63
N ASP A 276 3.29 -11.72 -2.30
CA ASP A 276 3.06 -12.85 -1.39
C ASP A 276 1.56 -13.08 -1.08
N GLN A 277 0.64 -12.37 -1.75
CA GLN A 277 -0.81 -12.55 -1.59
C GLN A 277 -1.37 -13.77 -2.31
#